data_AF-A0A958RT37-F1
#
_entry.id   AF-A0A958RT37-F1
#
_cell.length_a   1.000
_cell.length_b   1.000
_cell.length_c   1.000
_cell.angle_alpha   90.00
_cell.angle_beta   90.00
_cell.angle_gamma   90.00
#
_symmetry.space_group_name_H-M   'P 1'
#
loop_
_entity.id
_entity.type
_entity.pdbx_description
1 polymer ?
#
loop_
_entity_poly.entity_id
_entity_poly.type
_entity_poly.pdbx_seq_one_letter_code
_entity_poly.pdbx_strand_id
1 'polypeptide(L)'
;MTSLVAILILALFVVAFGAGLLFLVSLVGPKPKYSSLKDSTYECGLPVQETGHSKIPVKFYLTAILFILFDIEIIFMYPWAVSFTEFIEQGMGLHVLLSMGFFLFVFIFGLVWEIKSRALEWN
;
A
#
# COMPACT_ATOMS: atom_id res chain seq x y z
N MET A 1 12.30 4.73 23.70
CA MET A 1 13.43 5.25 22.88
C MET A 1 14.34 4.13 22.40
N THR A 2 14.77 3.20 23.28
CA THR A 2 15.56 2.01 22.90
C THR A 2 14.90 1.12 21.85
N SER A 3 13.57 0.97 21.89
CA SER A 3 12.80 0.25 20.87
C SER A 3 12.88 0.88 19.48
N LEU A 4 12.83 2.22 19.38
CA LEU A 4 12.99 2.93 18.10
C LEU A 4 14.40 2.73 17.53
N VAL A 5 15.42 2.76 18.39
CA VAL A 5 16.80 2.47 18.00
C VAL A 5 16.92 1.05 17.45
N ALA A 6 16.28 0.05 18.07
CA ALA A 6 16.25 -1.31 17.58
C ALA A 6 15.58 -1.44 16.19
N ILE A 7 14.46 -0.75 15.97
CA ILE A 7 13.78 -0.71 14.66
C ILE A 7 14.69 -0.08 13.60
N LEU A 8 15.37 1.02 13.93
CA LEU A 8 16.29 1.69 13.01
C LEU A 8 17.49 0.81 12.65
N ILE A 9 18.07 0.11 13.63
CA ILE A 9 19.16 -0.85 13.40
C ILE A 9 18.69 -1.98 12.48
N LEU A 10 17.49 -2.53 12.71
CA LEU A 10 16.94 -3.58 11.87
C LEU A 10 16.67 -3.09 10.43
N ALA A 11 16.09 -1.90 10.27
CA ALA A 11 15.87 -1.30 8.97
C ALA A 11 17.19 -1.09 8.21
N LEU A 12 18.21 -0.57 8.89
CA LEU A 12 19.55 -0.38 8.32
C LEU A 12 20.18 -1.73 7.93
N PHE A 13 20.04 -2.75 8.77
CA PHE A 13 20.53 -4.08 8.46
C PHE A 13 19.86 -4.67 7.21
N VAL A 14 18.53 -4.57 7.08
CA VAL A 14 17.80 -5.06 5.89
C VAL A 14 18.28 -4.37 4.62
N VAL A 15 18.44 -3.03 4.66
CA VAL A 15 18.94 -2.26 3.52
C VAL A 15 20.38 -2.64 3.20
N ALA A 16 21.26 -2.71 4.20
CA ALA A 16 22.67 -3.06 4.03
C ALA A 16 22.84 -4.49 3.52
N PHE A 17 22.03 -5.42 4.00
CA PHE A 17 22.03 -6.81 3.57
C PHE A 17 21.57 -6.94 2.10
N GLY A 18 20.45 -6.30 1.74
CA GLY A 18 19.97 -6.27 0.35
C GLY A 18 20.99 -5.65 -0.61
N ALA A 19 21.55 -4.49 -0.23
CA ALA A 19 22.61 -3.84 -1.00
C ALA A 19 23.89 -4.69 -1.08
N GLY A 20 24.26 -5.36 0.02
CA GLY A 20 25.39 -6.28 0.07
C GLY A 20 25.24 -7.47 -0.85
N LEU A 21 24.03 -8.06 -0.92
CA LEU A 21 23.74 -9.13 -1.89
C LEU A 21 23.85 -8.65 -3.34
N LEU A 22 23.28 -7.49 -3.65
CA LEU A 22 23.41 -6.90 -4.99
C LEU A 22 24.87 -6.61 -5.35
N PHE A 23 25.65 -6.09 -4.39
CA PHE A 23 27.07 -5.84 -4.55
C PHE A 23 27.85 -7.14 -4.80
N LEU A 24 27.63 -8.18 -4.01
CA LEU A 24 28.26 -9.49 -4.19
C LEU A 24 27.91 -10.11 -5.55
N VAL A 25 26.65 -10.03 -5.98
CA VAL A 25 26.23 -10.50 -7.31
C VAL A 25 26.94 -9.72 -8.41
N SER A 26 27.11 -8.40 -8.28
CA SER A 26 27.85 -7.61 -9.26
C SER A 26 29.35 -7.92 -9.33
N LEU A 27 29.93 -8.39 -8.21
CA LEU A 27 31.35 -8.75 -8.14
C LEU A 27 31.64 -10.16 -8.65
N VAL A 28 30.82 -11.14 -8.26
CA VAL A 28 31.02 -12.57 -8.56
C VAL A 28 30.29 -13.00 -9.84
N GLY A 29 29.21 -12.30 -10.21
CA GLY A 29 28.39 -12.65 -11.37
C GLY A 29 29.08 -12.40 -12.72
N PRO A 30 28.59 -13.03 -13.81
CA PRO A 30 29.09 -12.76 -15.14
C PRO A 30 28.90 -11.28 -15.49
N LYS A 31 29.97 -10.61 -15.93
CA LYS A 31 29.85 -9.21 -16.34
C LYS A 31 28.91 -9.09 -17.55
N PRO A 32 27.91 -8.20 -17.51
CA PRO A 32 26.98 -8.03 -18.62
C PRO A 32 27.77 -7.61 -19.86
N LYS A 33 27.61 -8.36 -20.95
CA LYS A 33 28.05 -7.92 -22.28
C LYS A 33 26.97 -6.98 -22.80
N TYR A 34 27.22 -5.67 -22.75
CA TYR A 34 26.32 -4.67 -23.32
C TYR A 34 26.20 -4.88 -24.83
N SER A 35 24.97 -4.91 -25.31
CA SER A 35 24.63 -5.03 -26.72
C SER A 35 23.28 -4.38 -26.92
N SER A 36 23.11 -3.66 -28.01
CA SER A 36 21.84 -3.00 -28.34
C SER A 36 20.65 -3.96 -28.34
N LEU A 37 20.85 -5.25 -28.62
CA LEU A 37 19.82 -6.28 -28.58
C LEU A 37 19.53 -6.84 -27.18
N LYS A 38 20.47 -6.72 -26.24
CA LYS A 38 20.27 -7.15 -24.85
C LYS A 38 19.59 -6.08 -24.01
N ASP A 39 19.85 -4.82 -24.35
CA ASP A 39 19.27 -3.66 -23.67
C ASP A 39 17.95 -3.21 -24.32
N SER A 40 17.54 -3.84 -25.44
CA SER A 40 16.25 -3.57 -26.08
C SER A 40 15.10 -4.15 -25.28
N THR A 41 13.99 -3.42 -25.20
CA THR A 41 12.74 -3.90 -24.60
C THR A 41 12.28 -5.21 -25.24
N TYR A 42 11.78 -6.12 -24.41
CA TYR A 42 11.34 -7.44 -24.85
C TYR A 42 10.05 -7.35 -25.67
N GLU A 43 10.16 -7.59 -26.98
CA GLU A 43 9.01 -7.74 -27.90
C GLU A 43 9.35 -8.79 -28.97
N CYS A 44 9.98 -9.92 -28.57
CA CYS A 44 10.45 -10.98 -29.48
C CYS A 44 11.35 -10.49 -30.64
N GLY A 45 12.12 -9.43 -30.43
CA GLY A 45 13.01 -8.84 -31.44
C GLY A 45 12.34 -7.84 -32.39
N LEU A 46 11.06 -7.53 -32.18
CA LEU A 46 10.36 -6.45 -32.87
C LEU A 46 10.69 -5.11 -32.19
N PRO A 47 10.78 -4.00 -32.95
CA PRO A 47 10.84 -2.68 -32.34
C PRO A 47 9.54 -2.44 -31.59
N VAL A 48 9.64 -2.03 -30.32
CA VAL A 48 8.47 -1.65 -29.53
C VAL A 48 7.78 -0.50 -30.25
N GLN A 49 6.55 -0.76 -30.70
CA GLN A 49 5.68 0.31 -31.15
C GLN A 49 5.28 1.07 -29.89
N GLU A 50 5.84 2.26 -29.69
CA GLU A 50 5.33 3.26 -28.76
C GLU A 50 3.91 3.60 -29.21
N THR A 51 2.93 2.80 -28.78
CA THR A 51 1.52 3.13 -28.93
C THR A 51 1.30 4.31 -28.02
N GLY A 52 1.43 5.53 -28.56
CA GLY A 52 1.44 6.81 -27.82
C GLY A 52 0.19 7.09 -26.96
N HIS A 53 -0.73 6.13 -26.85
CA HIS A 53 -1.96 6.19 -26.09
C HIS A 53 -2.37 4.83 -25.49
N SER A 54 -1.43 4.03 -24.95
CA SER A 54 -1.83 2.96 -24.03
C SER A 54 -2.37 3.60 -22.74
N LYS A 55 -3.69 3.86 -22.72
CA LYS A 55 -4.36 4.42 -21.55
C LYS A 55 -4.39 3.33 -20.48
N ILE A 56 -3.69 3.56 -19.38
CA ILE A 56 -3.80 2.73 -18.19
C ILE A 56 -5.27 2.73 -17.76
N PRO A 57 -5.87 1.57 -17.47
CA PRO A 57 -7.25 1.49 -17.02
C PRO A 57 -7.51 2.32 -15.75
N VAL A 58 -8.60 3.08 -15.72
CA VAL A 58 -8.98 3.95 -14.59
C VAL A 58 -9.26 3.16 -13.30
N LYS A 59 -9.54 1.85 -13.40
CA LYS A 59 -9.76 0.96 -12.25
C LYS A 59 -8.64 0.96 -11.22
N PHE A 60 -7.37 1.14 -11.64
CA PHE A 60 -6.25 1.26 -10.71
C PHE A 60 -6.34 2.54 -9.86
N TYR A 61 -6.79 3.64 -10.45
CA TYR A 61 -6.98 4.91 -9.77
C TYR A 61 -8.14 4.84 -8.77
N LEU A 62 -9.28 4.27 -9.17
CA LEU A 62 -10.43 4.08 -8.26
C LEU A 62 -10.07 3.22 -7.05
N THR A 63 -9.34 2.12 -7.29
CA THR A 63 -8.86 1.25 -6.21
C THR A 63 -7.90 1.97 -5.27
N ALA A 64 -6.98 2.78 -5.80
CA ALA A 64 -6.02 3.53 -4.99
C ALA A 64 -6.70 4.59 -4.10
N ILE A 65 -7.68 5.33 -4.62
CA ILE A 65 -8.44 6.31 -3.84
C ILE A 65 -9.23 5.62 -2.73
N LEU A 66 -9.89 4.52 -3.04
CA LEU A 66 -10.65 3.76 -2.06
C LEU A 66 -9.73 3.24 -0.94
N PHE A 67 -8.55 2.72 -1.29
CA PHE A 67 -7.55 2.29 -0.32
C PHE A 67 -7.10 3.43 0.60
N ILE A 68 -6.82 4.63 0.06
CA ILE A 68 -6.45 5.80 0.86
C ILE A 68 -7.57 6.17 1.84
N LEU A 69 -8.82 6.12 1.38
CA LEU A 69 -9.99 6.45 2.20
C LEU A 69 -10.14 5.47 3.38
N PHE A 70 -9.97 4.16 3.13
CA PHE A 70 -9.96 3.13 4.19
C PHE A 70 -8.77 3.24 5.13
N ASP A 71 -7.59 3.59 4.64
CA ASP A 71 -6.41 3.78 5.49
C ASP A 71 -6.61 4.95 6.46
N ILE A 72 -7.21 6.05 5.97
CA ILE A 72 -7.60 7.20 6.80
C ILE A 72 -8.65 6.80 7.85
N GLU A 73 -9.62 5.94 7.49
CA GLU A 73 -10.61 5.41 8.44
C GLU A 73 -9.91 4.69 9.61
N ILE A 74 -8.94 3.81 9.31
CA ILE A 74 -8.19 3.06 10.32
C ILE A 74 -7.37 3.99 11.22
N ILE A 75 -6.80 5.07 10.68
CA ILE A 75 -6.11 6.09 11.47
C ILE A 75 -7.03 6.71 12.53
N PHE A 76 -8.32 6.89 12.24
CA PHE A 76 -9.30 7.36 13.23
C PHE A 76 -9.76 6.28 14.20
N MET A 77 -9.86 5.03 13.74
CA MET A 77 -10.23 3.90 14.58
C MET A 77 -9.17 3.57 15.64
N TYR A 78 -7.89 3.77 15.34
CA TYR A 78 -6.81 3.32 16.22
C TYR A 78 -6.79 4.04 17.59
N PRO A 79 -6.83 5.38 17.67
CA PRO A 79 -6.89 6.08 18.95
C PRO A 79 -8.16 5.73 19.75
N TRP A 80 -9.30 5.60 19.08
CA TRP A 80 -10.54 5.15 19.70
C TRP A 80 -10.41 3.76 20.29
N ALA A 81 -9.85 2.80 19.55
CA ALA A 81 -9.70 1.42 19.99
C ALA A 81 -8.79 1.30 21.22
N VAL A 82 -7.67 2.05 21.22
CA VAL A 82 -6.70 2.02 22.34
C VAL A 82 -7.25 2.70 23.60
N SER A 83 -8.06 3.75 23.47
CA SER A 83 -8.63 4.50 24.61
C SER A 83 -10.00 4.00 25.07
N PHE A 84 -10.60 3.03 24.38
CA PHE A 84 -11.96 2.57 24.65
C PHE A 84 -12.17 2.08 26.09
N THR A 85 -11.17 1.41 26.68
CA THR A 85 -11.24 0.94 28.08
C THR A 85 -11.34 2.09 29.07
N GLU A 86 -10.61 3.18 28.85
CA GLU A 86 -10.66 4.38 29.71
C GLU A 86 -12.06 5.03 29.67
N PHE A 87 -12.69 5.04 28.50
CA PHE A 87 -14.05 5.55 28.35
C PHE A 87 -15.11 4.68 29.04
N ILE A 88 -14.90 3.37 29.12
CA ILE A 88 -15.79 2.47 29.90
C ILE A 88 -15.70 2.80 31.38
N GLU A 89 -14.49 2.96 31.92
CA GLU A 89 -14.26 3.29 33.34
C GLU A 89 -14.88 4.63 33.73
N GLN A 90 -14.88 5.60 32.81
CA GLN A 90 -15.51 6.91 32.98
C GLN A 90 -17.05 6.88 32.80
N GLY A 91 -17.65 5.72 32.53
CA GLY A 91 -19.09 5.56 32.31
C GLY A 91 -19.59 6.05 30.94
N MET A 92 -18.68 6.42 30.03
CA MET A 92 -18.99 6.92 28.67
C MET A 92 -18.90 5.85 27.58
N GLY A 93 -18.60 4.59 27.93
CA GLY A 93 -18.35 3.51 26.98
C GLY A 93 -19.45 3.33 25.92
N LEU A 94 -20.74 3.38 26.31
CA LEU A 94 -21.85 3.24 25.37
C LEU A 94 -21.91 4.40 24.36
N HIS A 95 -21.69 5.64 24.82
CA HIS A 95 -21.72 6.81 23.95
C HIS A 95 -20.59 6.76 22.92
N VAL A 96 -19.38 6.44 23.37
CA VAL A 96 -18.17 6.33 22.53
C VAL A 96 -18.24 5.15 21.56
N LEU A 97 -18.91 4.06 21.95
CA LEU A 97 -19.19 2.93 21.06
C LEU A 97 -20.19 3.32 19.97
N LEU A 98 -21.28 4.02 20.33
CA LEU A 98 -22.29 4.46 19.35
C LEU A 98 -21.73 5.49 18.38
N SER A 99 -20.88 6.42 18.84
CA SER A 99 -20.24 7.40 17.94
C SER A 99 -19.34 6.73 16.91
N MET A 100 -18.54 5.73 17.32
CA MET A 100 -17.72 4.96 16.37
C MET A 100 -18.57 4.06 15.48
N GLY A 101 -19.63 3.46 16.02
CA GLY A 101 -20.59 2.68 15.23
C GLY A 101 -21.25 3.51 14.13
N PHE A 102 -21.62 4.77 14.43
CA PHE A 102 -22.13 5.70 13.43
C PHE A 102 -21.07 6.08 12.39
N PHE A 103 -19.84 6.36 12.83
CA PHE A 103 -18.72 6.62 11.93
C PHE A 103 -18.51 5.46 10.94
N LEU A 104 -18.37 4.22 11.42
CA LEU A 104 -18.24 3.03 10.58
C LEU A 104 -19.44 2.83 9.65
N PHE A 105 -20.65 3.09 10.15
CA PHE A 105 -21.87 2.96 9.34
C PHE A 105 -21.81 3.85 8.08
N VAL A 106 -21.33 5.09 8.20
CA VAL A 106 -21.20 6.01 7.05
C VAL A 106 -20.21 5.46 6.02
N PHE A 107 -19.07 4.92 6.46
CA PHE A 107 -18.06 4.34 5.55
C PHE A 107 -18.55 3.05 4.89
N ILE A 108 -19.16 2.14 5.67
CA ILE A 108 -19.76 0.91 5.15
C ILE A 108 -20.84 1.23 4.12
N PHE A 109 -21.66 2.26 4.36
CA PHE A 109 -22.66 2.71 3.39
C PHE A 109 -22.01 3.18 2.08
N GLY A 110 -20.93 3.96 2.16
CA GLY A 110 -20.13 4.35 1.00
C GLY A 110 -19.57 3.15 0.23
N LEU A 111 -19.01 2.16 0.93
CA LEU A 111 -18.49 0.93 0.33
C LEU A 111 -19.57 0.13 -0.40
N VAL A 112 -20.74 -0.03 0.22
CA VAL A 112 -21.89 -0.72 -0.40
C VAL A 112 -22.32 0.00 -1.67
N TRP A 113 -22.32 1.34 -1.66
CA TRP A 113 -22.61 2.14 -2.84
C TRP A 113 -21.59 1.89 -3.96
N GLU A 114 -20.29 1.92 -3.66
CA GLU A 114 -19.25 1.70 -4.67
C GLU A 114 -19.28 0.30 -5.29
N ILE A 115 -19.55 -0.74 -4.49
CA ILE A 115 -19.75 -2.11 -4.96
C ILE A 115 -20.95 -2.15 -5.92
N LYS A 116 -22.06 -1.50 -5.54
CA LYS A 116 -23.27 -1.43 -6.38
C LYS A 116 -23.02 -0.66 -7.68
N SER A 117 -22.21 0.40 -7.63
CA SER A 117 -21.79 1.18 -8.80
C SER A 117 -20.78 0.47 -9.71
N ARG A 118 -20.36 -0.76 -9.35
CA ARG A 118 -19.40 -1.57 -10.14
C ARG A 118 -18.04 -0.89 -10.31
N ALA A 119 -17.69 0.05 -9.43
CA ALA A 119 -16.41 0.75 -9.46
C ALA A 119 -15.21 -0.18 -9.23
N LEU A 120 -15.48 -1.35 -8.63
CA LEU A 120 -14.51 -2.40 -8.28
C LEU A 120 -14.56 -3.61 -9.22
N GLU A 121 -15.17 -3.49 -10.41
CA GLU A 121 -15.13 -4.59 -11.40
C GLU A 121 -13.75 -4.67 -12.08
N TRP A 122 -13.15 -5.86 -12.05
CA TRP A 122 -11.81 -6.12 -12.61
C TRP A 122 -11.82 -6.86 -13.95
N ASN A 123 -13.00 -7.27 -14.40
CA ASN A 123 -13.21 -7.98 -15.66
C ASN A 123 -13.03 -7.08 -16.89
#